data_AF-A0A8K0HSI7-F1
#
_entry.id   AF-A0A8K0HSI7-F1
#
_cell.length_a   1.000
_cell.length_b   1.000
_cell.length_c   1.000
_cell.angle_alpha   90.00
_cell.angle_beta   90.00
_cell.angle_gamma   90.00
#
_symmetry.space_group_name_H-M   'P 1'
#
loop_
_entity.id
_entity.type
_entity.pdbx_description
1 polymer ?
#
loop_
_entity_poly.entity_id
_entity_poly.type
_entity_poly.pdbx_seq_one_letter_code
_entity_poly.pdbx_strand_id
1 'polypeptide(L)'
;MGWSYMQHQNKQRSSPGLVNSWLRGPLRSNSSLFKLHALRRINLSYNNFSFSIIPSEFDQLSRLTYLNLSFSMFYGRIPSELSFLNHLVSLSLSSFLNYDETSLLHLGKVDFANLIQNMTNLRHLRLHQVNISSSIPKSLANLSSLTSLILGGCSLHGKFPDKVFQKLPNSIGNLNSLSRLSLYGCNFVGPLPSSFWNLSQLTHLDLSCTHFTGLVLPSTLGNLAKLTVLLLDSSQFSGALPSSIGNLTRLEILFLNNNSFSGQIQNSLGNLTKLETISISSNNFNGQIPASLGNLNDLKILDLADNNLDGVIPSSLFTVPSLNVLLLASNQFTGPLIIQNISSSQLEILDLGENKLDGRIPRWLGSSLQILNLQGNNFNESIPHELFTYGSMHNKMRVVDLSHNQFQGRVPQSLINCSKLQILNLGHNQINLSFNNFNGSLPSEYFRNWGYMSKAPDGNELNMTYFSKYKEVPNQSYAYKYSVSMMNKGSEMELWKALTLFKSIDLSNNRFDGEIQVA
;
A
#
# COMPACT_ATOMS: atom_id res chain seq x y z
N MET A 1 8.49 6.20 22.92
CA MET A 1 8.48 4.89 23.61
C MET A 1 8.72 3.68 22.67
N GLY A 2 9.25 3.85 21.45
CA GLY A 2 9.56 2.74 20.51
C GLY A 2 10.97 2.16 20.62
N TRP A 3 11.67 2.40 21.73
CA TRP A 3 13.10 2.09 21.89
C TRP A 3 13.42 0.78 22.65
N SER A 4 12.42 0.04 23.14
CA SER A 4 12.66 -1.17 23.96
C SER A 4 12.37 -2.52 23.28
N TYR A 5 11.67 -2.56 22.13
CA TYR A 5 11.25 -3.84 21.53
C TYR A 5 12.24 -4.43 20.51
N MET A 6 13.13 -3.60 19.93
CA MET A 6 14.16 -4.03 18.97
C MET A 6 15.40 -4.66 19.64
N GLN A 7 15.53 -4.55 20.96
CA GLN A 7 16.62 -5.22 21.70
C GLN A 7 16.34 -6.71 21.98
N HIS A 8 15.13 -7.22 21.72
CA HIS A 8 14.77 -8.56 22.17
C HIS A 8 15.21 -9.72 21.27
N GLN A 9 15.74 -9.46 20.06
CA GLN A 9 16.26 -10.50 19.15
C GLN A 9 17.79 -10.66 19.20
N ASN A 10 18.51 -9.85 19.99
CA ASN A 10 19.98 -9.78 19.98
C ASN A 10 20.70 -10.57 21.09
N LYS A 11 20.02 -11.50 21.75
CA LYS A 11 20.67 -12.45 22.66
C LYS A 11 20.80 -13.82 22.00
N GLN A 12 21.79 -13.99 21.12
CA GLN A 12 22.73 -15.13 21.12
C GLN A 12 24.00 -14.77 20.35
N ARG A 13 25.13 -14.80 21.08
CA ARG A 13 26.48 -14.38 20.70
C ARG A 13 27.16 -15.40 19.79
N SER A 14 27.68 -14.94 18.65
CA SER A 14 29.06 -15.19 18.13
C SER A 14 29.17 -14.80 16.64
N SER A 15 28.96 -13.52 16.30
CA SER A 15 29.29 -12.95 14.98
C SER A 15 29.11 -11.42 15.03
N PRO A 16 29.96 -10.64 14.32
CA PRO A 16 29.75 -9.21 14.16
C PRO A 16 28.60 -8.94 13.19
N GLY A 17 27.43 -8.55 13.71
CA GLY A 17 26.41 -7.90 12.90
C GLY A 17 26.75 -6.41 12.78
N LEU A 18 27.15 -5.95 11.60
CA LEU A 18 27.45 -4.53 11.30
C LEU A 18 26.31 -3.89 10.50
N VAL A 19 25.07 -4.29 10.76
CA VAL A 19 23.88 -3.74 10.08
C VAL A 19 23.79 -2.25 10.37
N ASN A 20 23.51 -1.45 9.33
CA ASN A 20 23.28 -0.01 9.47
C ASN A 20 24.34 0.67 10.36
N SER A 21 25.59 0.22 10.23
CA SER A 21 26.72 0.69 11.05
C SER A 21 27.50 1.80 10.37
N TRP A 22 26.93 2.38 9.31
CA TRP A 22 27.47 3.50 8.55
C TRP A 22 28.85 3.21 7.95
N LEU A 23 29.14 1.93 7.67
CA LEU A 23 30.37 1.54 6.98
C LEU A 23 30.35 2.15 5.57
N ARG A 24 31.47 2.77 5.19
CA ARG A 24 31.67 3.43 3.90
C ARG A 24 32.94 2.94 3.21
N GLY A 25 32.93 2.93 1.88
CA GLY A 25 34.06 2.53 1.05
C GLY A 25 33.99 1.07 0.61
N PRO A 26 34.79 0.68 -0.40
CA PRO A 26 34.68 -0.64 -1.03
C PRO A 26 35.10 -1.76 -0.08
N LEU A 27 34.33 -2.86 -0.07
CA LEU A 27 34.77 -4.10 0.58
C LEU A 27 35.82 -4.78 -0.32
N ARG A 28 37.09 -4.73 0.07
CA ARG A 28 38.19 -5.27 -0.74
C ARG A 28 38.45 -6.75 -0.47
N SER A 29 38.85 -7.48 -1.50
CA SER A 29 39.26 -8.90 -1.45
C SER A 29 40.34 -9.24 -0.40
N ASN A 30 41.21 -8.29 -0.06
CA ASN A 30 42.25 -8.47 0.96
C ASN A 30 41.80 -8.10 2.39
N SER A 31 40.50 -7.90 2.61
CA SER A 31 39.94 -7.61 3.93
C SER A 31 40.29 -8.68 4.96
N SER A 32 40.58 -8.26 6.20
CA SER A 32 40.79 -9.18 7.32
C SER A 32 39.55 -10.04 7.63
N LEU A 33 38.37 -9.63 7.15
CA LEU A 33 37.12 -10.41 7.23
C LEU A 33 37.29 -11.83 6.70
N PHE A 34 37.98 -12.01 5.56
CA PHE A 34 38.10 -13.31 4.90
C PHE A 34 39.05 -14.29 5.62
N LYS A 35 39.82 -13.79 6.60
CA LYS A 35 40.65 -14.64 7.49
C LYS A 35 39.85 -15.27 8.63
N LEU A 36 38.59 -14.87 8.82
CA LEU A 36 37.74 -15.31 9.93
C LEU A 36 36.95 -16.58 9.58
N HIS A 37 37.64 -17.69 9.26
CA HIS A 37 37.03 -18.95 8.78
C HIS A 37 36.03 -19.60 9.75
N ALA A 38 36.03 -19.20 11.02
CA ALA A 38 35.08 -19.68 12.03
C ALA A 38 33.70 -18.99 11.96
N LEU A 39 33.54 -17.93 11.15
CA LEU A 39 32.28 -17.18 11.05
C LEU A 39 31.13 -18.05 10.52
N ARG A 40 30.00 -17.96 11.22
CA ARG A 40 28.74 -18.63 10.83
C ARG A 40 27.68 -17.67 10.33
N ARG A 41 27.80 -16.39 10.64
CA ARG A 41 26.86 -15.35 10.23
C ARG A 41 27.62 -14.11 9.83
N ILE A 42 27.19 -13.46 8.75
CA ILE A 42 27.62 -12.13 8.36
C ILE A 42 26.38 -11.33 8.00
N ASN A 43 26.25 -10.15 8.60
CA ASN A 43 25.24 -9.18 8.22
C ASN A 43 25.89 -7.82 8.02
N LEU A 44 25.96 -7.40 6.76
CA LEU A 44 26.48 -6.12 6.31
C LEU A 44 25.39 -5.24 5.70
N SER A 45 24.11 -5.58 5.84
CA SER A 45 23.02 -4.87 5.18
C SER A 45 22.90 -3.41 5.61
N TYR A 46 22.37 -2.55 4.73
CA TYR A 46 22.17 -1.12 4.97
C TYR A 46 23.47 -0.35 5.28
N ASN A 47 24.57 -0.72 4.64
CA ASN A 47 25.81 0.07 4.63
C ASN A 47 26.03 0.72 3.25
N ASN A 48 27.14 1.41 3.04
CA ASN A 48 27.48 2.00 1.74
C ASN A 48 28.85 1.51 1.28
N PHE A 49 28.90 0.41 0.54
CA PHE A 49 30.15 -0.10 -0.03
C PHE A 49 30.54 0.59 -1.35
N SER A 50 29.98 1.77 -1.61
CA SER A 50 30.42 2.71 -2.65
C SER A 50 30.44 2.11 -4.06
N PHE A 51 29.40 1.36 -4.43
CA PHE A 51 29.32 0.64 -5.71
C PHE A 51 30.57 -0.21 -5.91
N SER A 52 30.89 -1.08 -4.95
CA SER A 52 31.94 -2.10 -5.12
C SER A 52 31.33 -3.43 -5.58
N ILE A 53 32.12 -4.26 -6.24
CA ILE A 53 31.72 -5.64 -6.51
C ILE A 53 31.64 -6.44 -5.21
N ILE A 54 30.85 -7.53 -5.20
CA ILE A 54 30.92 -8.51 -4.12
C ILE A 54 32.22 -9.31 -4.31
N PRO A 55 33.13 -9.36 -3.32
CA PRO A 55 34.36 -10.14 -3.45
C PRO A 55 34.07 -11.64 -3.55
N SER A 56 34.78 -12.37 -4.42
CA SER A 56 34.62 -13.82 -4.55
C SER A 56 35.10 -14.57 -3.30
N GLU A 57 35.98 -13.94 -2.50
CA GLU A 57 36.57 -14.50 -1.27
C GLU A 57 35.57 -14.82 -0.16
N PHE A 58 34.29 -14.48 -0.33
CA PHE A 58 33.23 -15.01 0.53
C PHE A 58 33.17 -16.54 0.52
N ASP A 59 33.62 -17.20 -0.55
CA ASP A 59 33.71 -18.66 -0.65
C ASP A 59 34.65 -19.30 0.40
N GLN A 60 35.67 -18.56 0.86
CA GLN A 60 36.61 -18.98 1.91
C GLN A 60 35.95 -19.13 3.28
N LEU A 61 34.74 -18.58 3.46
CA LEU A 61 33.97 -18.62 4.69
C LEU A 61 32.97 -19.79 4.68
N SER A 62 33.46 -20.99 4.39
CA SER A 62 32.66 -22.22 4.17
C SER A 62 31.73 -22.63 5.32
N ARG A 63 31.95 -22.11 6.54
CA ARG A 63 31.08 -22.35 7.72
C ARG A 63 29.89 -21.41 7.82
N LEU A 64 29.72 -20.48 6.87
CA LEU A 64 28.59 -19.55 6.87
C LEU A 64 27.25 -20.28 6.74
N THR A 65 26.33 -19.90 7.60
CA THR A 65 24.92 -20.30 7.60
C THR A 65 24.00 -19.12 7.31
N TYR A 66 24.49 -17.89 7.41
CA TYR A 66 23.74 -16.67 7.18
C TYR A 66 24.63 -15.63 6.50
N LEU A 67 24.21 -15.14 5.35
CA LEU A 67 24.84 -14.03 4.64
C LEU A 67 23.78 -13.01 4.22
N ASN A 68 23.95 -11.76 4.67
CA ASN A 68 23.10 -10.65 4.27
C ASN A 68 23.95 -9.45 3.86
N LEU A 69 23.88 -9.13 2.56
CA LEU A 69 24.57 -7.99 1.92
C LEU A 69 23.55 -6.97 1.36
N SER A 70 22.28 -7.08 1.77
CA SER A 70 21.19 -6.33 1.14
C SER A 70 21.31 -4.83 1.35
N PHE A 71 20.83 -4.02 0.40
CA PHE A 71 20.75 -2.57 0.52
C PHE A 71 22.09 -1.91 0.85
N SER A 72 23.19 -2.45 0.32
CA SER A 72 24.54 -2.03 0.71
C SER A 72 25.35 -1.39 -0.41
N MET A 73 24.70 -1.01 -1.51
CA MET A 73 25.31 -0.43 -2.71
C MET A 73 26.44 -1.29 -3.31
N PHE A 74 26.26 -2.61 -3.35
CA PHE A 74 27.07 -3.48 -4.21
C PHE A 74 26.54 -3.42 -5.65
N TYR A 75 27.41 -3.63 -6.64
CA TYR A 75 27.05 -3.65 -8.07
C TYR A 75 27.80 -4.76 -8.83
N GLY A 76 27.43 -4.98 -10.09
CA GLY A 76 28.14 -5.92 -10.97
C GLY A 76 27.73 -7.38 -10.77
N ARG A 77 28.55 -8.29 -11.30
CA ARG A 77 28.23 -9.73 -11.32
C ARG A 77 28.31 -10.30 -9.91
N ILE A 78 27.28 -11.04 -9.50
CA ILE A 78 27.35 -11.86 -8.29
C ILE A 78 28.33 -13.02 -8.54
N PRO A 79 29.40 -13.17 -7.73
CA PRO A 79 30.41 -14.22 -7.93
C PRO A 79 29.79 -15.62 -7.90
N SER A 80 30.17 -16.47 -8.86
CA SER A 80 29.67 -17.85 -8.93
C SER A 80 30.19 -18.71 -7.77
N GLU A 81 31.32 -18.33 -7.18
CA GLU A 81 31.95 -18.96 -6.01
C GLU A 81 31.04 -18.91 -4.77
N LEU A 82 30.09 -17.98 -4.68
CA LEU A 82 29.09 -18.00 -3.62
C LEU A 82 28.28 -19.31 -3.60
N SER A 83 28.13 -19.99 -4.74
CA SER A 83 27.48 -21.30 -4.84
C SER A 83 28.18 -22.41 -4.04
N PHE A 84 29.43 -22.20 -3.62
CA PHE A 84 30.18 -23.14 -2.77
C PHE A 84 29.81 -23.05 -1.29
N LEU A 85 29.07 -22.02 -0.86
CA LEU A 85 28.55 -21.86 0.50
C LEU A 85 27.31 -22.73 0.75
N ASN A 86 27.43 -24.04 0.53
CA ASN A 86 26.35 -25.03 0.58
C ASN A 86 25.73 -25.28 1.98
N HIS A 87 26.35 -24.74 3.03
CA HIS A 87 25.83 -24.74 4.41
C HIS A 87 24.91 -23.53 4.71
N LEU A 88 24.71 -22.62 3.76
CA LEU A 88 23.84 -21.47 3.94
C LEU A 88 22.38 -21.89 4.19
N VAL A 89 21.82 -21.29 5.23
CA VAL A 89 20.40 -21.36 5.60
C VAL A 89 19.68 -20.09 5.16
N SER A 90 20.38 -18.96 5.09
CA SER A 90 19.83 -17.66 4.68
C SER A 90 20.80 -16.90 3.78
N LEU A 91 20.33 -16.51 2.60
CA LEU A 91 21.06 -15.65 1.66
C LEU A 91 20.18 -14.46 1.28
N SER A 92 20.71 -13.25 1.47
CA SER A 92 20.01 -11.99 1.14
C SER A 92 20.94 -11.04 0.40
N LEU A 93 20.66 -10.82 -0.88
CA LEU A 93 21.43 -9.95 -1.79
C LEU A 93 20.55 -8.82 -2.36
N SER A 94 19.44 -8.50 -1.71
CA SER A 94 18.48 -7.52 -2.21
C SER A 94 19.09 -6.14 -2.41
N SER A 95 18.70 -5.44 -3.46
CA SER A 95 19.19 -4.10 -3.77
C SER A 95 18.07 -3.05 -3.71
N PHE A 96 18.45 -1.77 -3.76
CA PHE A 96 17.52 -0.69 -4.05
C PHE A 96 17.15 -0.69 -5.53
N LEU A 97 15.96 -0.19 -5.85
CA LEU A 97 15.59 0.19 -7.22
C LEU A 97 16.58 1.27 -7.69
N ASN A 98 17.42 0.95 -8.68
CA ASN A 98 18.24 1.94 -9.37
C ASN A 98 17.59 2.29 -10.72
N TYR A 99 17.57 3.58 -11.04
CA TYR A 99 17.07 4.10 -12.32
C TYR A 99 17.98 3.76 -13.51
N ASP A 100 19.19 3.27 -13.25
CA ASP A 100 20.15 2.84 -14.27
C ASP A 100 20.39 1.32 -14.16
N GLU A 101 19.89 0.58 -15.14
CA GLU A 101 20.00 -0.89 -15.22
C GLU A 101 21.46 -1.38 -15.24
N THR A 102 22.39 -0.55 -15.72
CA THR A 102 23.81 -0.91 -15.84
C THR A 102 24.55 -0.96 -14.49
N SER A 103 23.96 -0.37 -13.45
CA SER A 103 24.52 -0.27 -12.10
C SER A 103 23.93 -1.31 -11.12
N LEU A 104 23.15 -2.27 -11.59
CA LEU A 104 22.52 -3.29 -10.75
C LEU A 104 23.44 -4.49 -10.49
N LEU A 105 23.24 -5.14 -9.32
CA LEU A 105 23.73 -6.50 -9.12
C LEU A 105 23.07 -7.41 -10.15
N HIS A 106 23.87 -8.20 -10.87
CA HIS A 106 23.34 -9.16 -11.84
C HIS A 106 23.80 -10.58 -11.54
N LEU A 107 22.89 -11.52 -11.74
CA LEU A 107 23.12 -12.96 -11.58
C LEU A 107 22.78 -13.65 -12.90
N GLY A 108 23.80 -14.00 -13.69
CA GLY A 108 23.58 -14.65 -14.97
C GLY A 108 22.80 -15.96 -14.84
N LYS A 109 22.10 -16.37 -15.91
CA LYS A 109 21.26 -17.59 -15.94
C LYS A 109 21.96 -18.85 -15.40
N VAL A 110 23.22 -19.06 -15.79
CA VAL A 110 24.01 -20.22 -15.35
C VAL A 110 24.35 -20.10 -13.86
N ASP A 111 24.72 -18.91 -13.41
CA ASP A 111 25.07 -18.66 -12.01
C ASP A 111 23.84 -18.83 -11.10
N PHE A 112 22.66 -18.36 -11.53
CA PHE A 112 21.42 -18.56 -10.77
C PHE A 112 21.06 -20.05 -10.64
N ALA A 113 21.19 -20.82 -11.73
CA ALA A 113 20.94 -22.26 -11.71
C ALA A 113 21.92 -22.99 -10.78
N ASN A 114 23.21 -22.64 -10.82
CA ASN A 114 24.24 -23.23 -9.96
C ASN A 114 24.01 -22.88 -8.48
N LEU A 115 23.66 -21.62 -8.18
CA LEU A 115 23.36 -21.15 -6.83
C LEU A 115 22.26 -21.99 -6.18
N ILE A 116 21.13 -22.16 -6.87
CA ILE A 116 19.98 -22.91 -6.31
C ILE A 116 20.15 -24.43 -6.37
N GLN A 117 21.02 -24.95 -7.24
CA GLN A 117 21.31 -26.38 -7.30
C GLN A 117 22.13 -26.85 -6.08
N ASN A 118 23.08 -26.03 -5.60
CA ASN A 118 24.01 -26.44 -4.56
C ASN A 118 23.53 -26.11 -3.13
N MET A 119 22.61 -25.16 -2.96
CA MET A 119 22.21 -24.63 -1.65
C MET A 119 20.91 -25.23 -1.11
N THR A 120 20.80 -26.57 -1.06
CA THR A 120 19.56 -27.28 -0.68
C THR A 120 19.10 -27.05 0.77
N ASN A 121 19.98 -26.56 1.64
CA ASN A 121 19.69 -26.21 3.04
C ASN A 121 19.02 -24.83 3.21
N LEU A 122 18.90 -24.04 2.14
CA LEU A 122 18.32 -22.70 2.22
C LEU A 122 16.88 -22.73 2.73
N ARG A 123 16.64 -21.90 3.74
CA ARG A 123 15.30 -21.57 4.26
C ARG A 123 14.84 -20.19 3.80
N HIS A 124 15.78 -19.28 3.56
CA HIS A 124 15.49 -17.92 3.13
C HIS A 124 16.38 -17.51 1.95
N LEU A 125 15.76 -17.19 0.82
CA LEU A 125 16.42 -16.63 -0.35
C LEU A 125 15.76 -15.30 -0.71
N ARG A 126 16.51 -14.21 -0.65
CA ARG A 126 16.04 -12.86 -0.98
C ARG A 126 16.96 -12.22 -2.01
N LEU A 127 16.42 -12.00 -3.19
CA LEU A 127 17.13 -11.44 -4.34
C LEU A 127 16.42 -10.21 -4.92
N HIS A 128 15.50 -9.58 -4.17
CA HIS A 128 14.74 -8.41 -4.64
C HIS A 128 15.64 -7.37 -5.35
N GLN A 129 15.27 -6.93 -6.56
CA GLN A 129 16.03 -5.98 -7.40
C GLN A 129 17.42 -6.46 -7.85
N VAL A 130 17.69 -7.78 -7.81
CA VAL A 130 18.86 -8.37 -8.47
C VAL A 130 18.49 -8.72 -9.90
N ASN A 131 19.21 -8.18 -10.89
CA ASN A 131 18.95 -8.45 -12.30
C ASN A 131 19.36 -9.88 -12.67
N ILE A 132 18.39 -10.78 -12.83
CA ILE A 132 18.62 -12.15 -13.28
C ILE A 132 18.41 -12.27 -14.79
N SER A 133 17.42 -11.56 -15.33
CA SER A 133 17.06 -11.56 -16.77
C SER A 133 17.01 -12.97 -17.38
N SER A 134 16.44 -13.92 -16.63
CA SER A 134 16.34 -15.33 -17.03
C SER A 134 14.98 -15.93 -16.65
N SER A 135 14.69 -17.11 -17.19
CA SER A 135 13.59 -17.93 -16.67
C SER A 135 13.98 -18.57 -15.34
N ILE A 136 13.01 -18.91 -14.51
CA ILE A 136 13.24 -19.67 -13.28
C ILE A 136 13.70 -21.09 -13.65
N PRO A 137 14.87 -21.56 -13.17
CA PRO A 137 15.31 -22.92 -13.42
C PRO A 137 14.46 -23.94 -12.67
N LYS A 138 14.25 -25.13 -13.28
CA LYS A 138 13.49 -26.23 -12.67
C LYS A 138 14.13 -26.74 -11.36
N SER A 139 15.43 -26.56 -11.18
CA SER A 139 16.16 -26.89 -9.96
C SER A 139 15.70 -26.10 -8.73
N LEU A 140 14.88 -25.04 -8.88
CA LEU A 140 14.24 -24.37 -7.75
C LEU A 140 13.43 -25.34 -6.87
N ALA A 141 12.85 -26.39 -7.47
CA ALA A 141 12.12 -27.43 -6.74
C ALA A 141 13.00 -28.20 -5.73
N ASN A 142 14.32 -28.16 -5.88
CA ASN A 142 15.27 -28.83 -5.00
C ASN A 142 15.41 -28.14 -3.64
N LEU A 143 14.98 -26.89 -3.51
CA LEU A 143 15.03 -26.12 -2.27
C LEU A 143 13.84 -26.47 -1.35
N SER A 144 13.69 -27.74 -0.98
CA SER A 144 12.56 -28.23 -0.16
C SER A 144 12.50 -27.64 1.25
N SER A 145 13.63 -27.16 1.76
CA SER A 145 13.74 -26.46 3.05
C SER A 145 13.26 -25.01 2.98
N LEU A 146 12.96 -24.48 1.79
CA LEU A 146 12.69 -23.07 1.59
C LEU A 146 11.37 -22.66 2.24
N THR A 147 11.44 -21.67 3.12
CA THR A 147 10.30 -21.09 3.83
C THR A 147 10.00 -19.66 3.38
N SER A 148 10.99 -18.96 2.80
CA SER A 148 10.84 -17.61 2.27
C SER A 148 11.59 -17.48 0.95
N LEU A 149 10.86 -17.11 -0.10
CA LEU A 149 11.41 -16.83 -1.43
C LEU A 149 10.95 -15.43 -1.88
N ILE A 150 11.89 -14.50 -2.02
CA ILE A 150 11.61 -13.12 -2.43
C ILE A 150 12.44 -12.82 -3.69
N LEU A 151 11.76 -12.75 -4.84
CA LEU A 151 12.36 -12.56 -6.16
C LEU A 151 11.81 -11.32 -6.89
N GLY A 152 11.20 -10.39 -6.16
CA GLY A 152 10.55 -9.25 -6.81
C GLY A 152 11.53 -8.33 -7.54
N GLY A 153 11.18 -7.83 -8.72
CA GLY A 153 12.02 -6.94 -9.51
C GLY A 153 13.30 -7.60 -10.03
N CYS A 154 13.33 -8.93 -10.18
CA CYS A 154 14.51 -9.65 -10.66
C CYS A 154 14.64 -9.73 -12.20
N SER A 155 13.76 -9.05 -12.94
CA SER A 155 13.62 -9.19 -14.40
C SER A 155 13.43 -10.66 -14.84
N LEU A 156 12.85 -11.50 -13.98
CA LEU A 156 12.53 -12.89 -14.31
C LEU A 156 11.41 -12.92 -15.35
N HIS A 157 11.51 -13.82 -16.32
CA HIS A 157 10.59 -13.90 -17.46
C HIS A 157 10.29 -15.35 -17.88
N GLY A 158 9.35 -15.52 -18.81
CA GLY A 158 8.96 -16.83 -19.33
C GLY A 158 7.91 -17.51 -18.46
N LYS A 159 7.65 -18.82 -18.70
CA LYS A 159 6.65 -19.56 -17.93
C LYS A 159 7.17 -19.89 -16.54
N PHE A 160 6.32 -19.70 -15.53
CA PHE A 160 6.62 -20.17 -14.18
C PHE A 160 6.58 -21.71 -14.15
N PRO A 161 7.49 -22.42 -13.46
CA PRO A 161 7.58 -23.87 -13.56
C PRO A 161 6.36 -24.59 -12.93
N ASP A 162 5.55 -25.24 -13.78
CA ASP A 162 4.26 -25.87 -13.41
C ASP A 162 4.32 -26.93 -12.30
N LYS A 163 5.49 -27.55 -12.11
CA LYS A 163 5.66 -28.68 -11.20
C LYS A 163 6.50 -28.38 -9.96
N VAL A 164 6.87 -27.12 -9.73
CA VAL A 164 7.72 -26.74 -8.58
C VAL A 164 7.02 -26.91 -7.23
N PHE A 165 5.69 -26.90 -7.23
CA PHE A 165 4.83 -27.13 -6.06
C PHE A 165 4.30 -28.57 -5.96
N GLN A 166 4.58 -29.42 -6.95
CA GLN A 166 4.13 -30.80 -6.96
C GLN A 166 5.26 -31.72 -6.53
N LYS A 167 4.97 -32.68 -5.66
CA LYS A 167 5.92 -33.77 -5.38
C LYS A 167 5.88 -34.73 -6.57
N LEU A 168 6.84 -34.62 -7.50
CA LEU A 168 6.93 -35.51 -8.65
C LEU A 168 7.70 -36.79 -8.33
N PRO A 169 7.43 -37.90 -9.03
CA PRO A 169 8.33 -39.05 -9.06
C PRO A 169 9.74 -38.60 -9.50
N ASN A 170 10.77 -38.97 -8.73
CA ASN A 170 12.18 -38.57 -8.91
C ASN A 170 12.51 -37.09 -8.62
N SER A 171 11.58 -36.29 -8.07
CA SER A 171 11.93 -34.97 -7.51
C SER A 171 12.50 -35.11 -6.10
N ILE A 172 13.58 -34.39 -5.81
CA ILE A 172 14.20 -34.36 -4.47
C ILE A 172 13.49 -33.42 -3.49
N GLY A 173 12.47 -32.69 -3.96
CA GLY A 173 11.80 -31.67 -3.17
C GLY A 173 10.56 -31.07 -3.84
N ASN A 174 9.79 -30.33 -3.04
CA ASN A 174 8.77 -29.40 -3.50
C ASN A 174 8.80 -28.16 -2.57
N LEU A 175 8.18 -27.06 -2.99
CA LEU A 175 8.15 -25.82 -2.22
C LEU A 175 6.98 -25.75 -1.21
N ASN A 176 6.50 -26.88 -0.70
CA ASN A 176 5.32 -26.90 0.20
C ASN A 176 5.60 -26.29 1.58
N SER A 177 6.87 -26.13 1.95
CA SER A 177 7.31 -25.47 3.19
C SER A 177 7.24 -23.94 3.11
N LEU A 178 6.92 -23.37 1.93
CA LEU A 178 6.89 -21.92 1.74
C LEU A 178 5.84 -21.27 2.64
N SER A 179 6.32 -20.31 3.43
CA SER A 179 5.52 -19.43 4.27
C SER A 179 5.44 -18.00 3.72
N ARG A 180 6.42 -17.59 2.92
CA ARG A 180 6.49 -16.26 2.31
C ARG A 180 6.95 -16.39 0.86
N LEU A 181 6.15 -15.86 -0.06
CA LEU A 181 6.47 -15.81 -1.48
C LEU A 181 6.18 -14.41 -2.02
N SER A 182 7.18 -13.78 -2.63
CA SER A 182 7.00 -12.55 -3.40
C SER A 182 7.65 -12.69 -4.76
N LEU A 183 6.84 -12.50 -5.80
CA LEU A 183 7.23 -12.45 -7.22
C LEU A 183 6.96 -11.06 -7.82
N TYR A 184 6.83 -10.04 -6.98
CA TYR A 184 6.49 -8.67 -7.37
C TYR A 184 7.23 -8.20 -8.62
N GLY A 185 6.54 -7.63 -9.60
CA GLY A 185 7.22 -7.00 -10.75
C GLY A 185 7.99 -7.98 -11.65
N CYS A 186 7.74 -9.29 -11.57
CA CYS A 186 8.32 -10.26 -12.49
C CYS A 186 7.50 -10.35 -13.80
N ASN A 187 8.19 -10.56 -14.91
CA ASN A 187 7.62 -10.64 -16.27
C ASN A 187 7.25 -12.09 -16.66
N PHE A 188 6.70 -12.85 -15.71
CA PHE A 188 6.21 -14.20 -16.00
C PHE A 188 5.03 -14.15 -16.97
N VAL A 189 4.96 -15.13 -17.87
CA VAL A 189 3.86 -15.29 -18.82
C VAL A 189 3.19 -16.65 -18.63
N GLY A 190 1.95 -16.77 -19.10
CA GLY A 190 1.13 -17.97 -18.91
C GLY A 190 0.41 -18.00 -17.56
N PRO A 191 -0.36 -19.06 -17.29
CA PRO A 191 -1.14 -19.17 -16.06
C PRO A 191 -0.29 -19.57 -14.85
N LEU A 192 -0.78 -19.26 -13.65
CA LEU A 192 -0.28 -19.86 -12.43
C LEU A 192 -0.67 -21.35 -12.36
N PRO A 193 0.22 -22.24 -11.87
CA PRO A 193 -0.11 -23.65 -11.74
C PRO A 193 -1.22 -23.87 -10.71
N SER A 194 -2.20 -24.74 -10.96
CA SER A 194 -3.33 -24.96 -10.04
C SER A 194 -2.91 -25.40 -8.63
N SER A 195 -1.80 -26.15 -8.52
CA SER A 195 -1.21 -26.57 -7.24
C SER A 195 -0.67 -25.40 -6.39
N PHE A 196 -0.52 -24.21 -6.96
CA PHE A 196 -0.09 -23.00 -6.26
C PHE A 196 -1.00 -22.68 -5.05
N TRP A 197 -2.31 -22.85 -5.23
CA TRP A 197 -3.32 -22.55 -4.22
C TRP A 197 -3.40 -23.59 -3.09
N ASN A 198 -2.53 -24.61 -3.11
CA ASN A 198 -2.43 -25.64 -2.05
C ASN A 198 -1.25 -25.40 -1.09
N LEU A 199 -0.53 -24.28 -1.22
CA LEU A 199 0.59 -23.92 -0.33
C LEU A 199 0.10 -23.46 1.06
N SER A 200 -0.51 -24.38 1.82
CA SER A 200 -1.19 -24.13 3.10
C SER A 200 -0.31 -23.53 4.21
N GLN A 201 1.00 -23.50 4.03
CA GLN A 201 1.93 -22.85 4.97
C GLN A 201 2.09 -21.34 4.71
N LEU A 202 1.58 -20.83 3.58
CA LEU A 202 1.69 -19.41 3.22
C LEU A 202 1.04 -18.51 4.26
N THR A 203 1.83 -17.54 4.68
CA THR A 203 1.44 -16.41 5.54
C THR A 203 1.49 -15.11 4.75
N HIS A 204 2.40 -14.99 3.78
CA HIS A 204 2.54 -13.81 2.94
C HIS A 204 2.65 -14.23 1.48
N LEU A 205 1.76 -13.71 0.66
CA LEU A 205 1.76 -13.91 -0.78
C LEU A 205 1.69 -12.56 -1.49
N ASP A 206 2.67 -12.33 -2.35
CA ASP A 206 2.78 -11.13 -3.17
C ASP A 206 3.05 -11.51 -4.63
N LEU A 207 2.04 -11.27 -5.47
CA LEU A 207 2.08 -11.43 -6.91
C LEU A 207 1.81 -10.10 -7.61
N SER A 208 1.97 -8.98 -6.92
CA SER A 208 1.64 -7.66 -7.44
C SER A 208 2.54 -7.26 -8.63
N CYS A 209 2.02 -6.43 -9.54
CA CYS A 209 2.72 -6.01 -10.76
C CYS A 209 3.28 -7.18 -11.61
N THR A 210 2.60 -8.32 -11.68
CA THR A 210 3.03 -9.46 -12.52
C THR A 210 2.26 -9.52 -13.84
N HIS A 211 2.82 -10.23 -14.83
CA HIS A 211 2.27 -10.35 -16.18
C HIS A 211 1.67 -11.74 -16.50
N PHE A 212 1.31 -12.50 -15.46
CA PHE A 212 0.65 -13.80 -15.64
C PHE A 212 -0.67 -13.63 -16.42
N THR A 213 -1.02 -14.62 -17.23
CA THR A 213 -2.24 -14.58 -18.05
C THR A 213 -3.31 -15.52 -17.52
N GLY A 214 -4.58 -15.20 -17.77
CA GLY A 214 -5.71 -16.06 -17.37
C GLY A 214 -5.87 -16.19 -15.85
N LEU A 215 -5.48 -15.16 -15.10
CA LEU A 215 -5.57 -15.14 -13.65
C LEU A 215 -7.01 -14.97 -13.18
N VAL A 216 -7.53 -16.02 -12.55
CA VAL A 216 -8.81 -16.03 -11.84
C VAL A 216 -8.58 -16.70 -10.49
N LEU A 217 -9.14 -16.14 -9.42
CA LEU A 217 -9.00 -16.71 -8.08
C LEU A 217 -9.89 -17.95 -7.93
N PRO A 218 -9.32 -19.14 -7.67
CA PRO A 218 -10.12 -20.35 -7.49
C PRO A 218 -10.66 -20.45 -6.06
N SER A 219 -11.68 -21.30 -5.87
CA SER A 219 -12.20 -21.61 -4.54
C SER A 219 -11.13 -22.19 -3.59
N THR A 220 -10.14 -22.91 -4.11
CA THR A 220 -9.01 -23.46 -3.36
C THR A 220 -8.12 -22.40 -2.70
N LEU A 221 -8.24 -21.12 -3.07
CA LEU A 221 -7.66 -20.01 -2.31
C LEU A 221 -7.97 -20.10 -0.80
N GLY A 222 -9.18 -20.54 -0.46
CA GLY A 222 -9.61 -20.70 0.93
C GLY A 222 -8.80 -21.73 1.74
N ASN A 223 -7.95 -22.54 1.11
CA ASN A 223 -7.04 -23.47 1.78
C ASN A 223 -5.83 -22.77 2.42
N LEU A 224 -5.57 -21.52 2.06
CA LEU A 224 -4.45 -20.72 2.59
C LEU A 224 -4.79 -20.11 3.96
N ALA A 225 -5.33 -20.91 4.89
CA ALA A 225 -5.88 -20.43 6.16
C ALA A 225 -4.86 -19.73 7.10
N LYS A 226 -3.55 -19.80 6.80
CA LYS A 226 -2.48 -19.11 7.53
C LYS A 226 -2.14 -17.73 6.98
N LEU A 227 -2.75 -17.34 5.86
CA LEU A 227 -2.42 -16.12 5.14
C LEU A 227 -2.79 -14.88 5.98
N THR A 228 -1.81 -13.99 6.17
CA THR A 228 -1.96 -12.69 6.83
C THR A 228 -1.84 -11.54 5.84
N VAL A 229 -1.11 -11.74 4.73
CA VAL A 229 -0.92 -10.73 3.68
C VAL A 229 -1.16 -11.34 2.31
N LEU A 230 -2.07 -10.75 1.53
CA LEU A 230 -2.37 -11.12 0.15
C LEU A 230 -2.31 -9.87 -0.74
N LEU A 231 -1.32 -9.81 -1.63
CA LEU A 231 -1.10 -8.70 -2.54
C LEU A 231 -1.14 -9.19 -3.98
N LEU A 232 -2.15 -8.77 -4.70
CA LEU A 232 -2.43 -9.18 -6.08
C LEU A 232 -2.66 -7.95 -6.99
N ASP A 233 -2.34 -6.75 -6.51
CA ASP A 233 -2.61 -5.50 -7.22
C ASP A 233 -1.84 -5.40 -8.54
N SER A 234 -2.42 -4.68 -9.51
CA SER A 234 -1.79 -4.41 -10.81
C SER A 234 -1.32 -5.65 -11.57
N SER A 235 -2.10 -6.74 -11.56
CA SER A 235 -1.65 -8.07 -12.07
C SER A 235 -2.64 -8.76 -13.02
N GLN A 236 -3.58 -8.01 -13.60
CA GLN A 236 -4.55 -8.51 -14.59
C GLN A 236 -5.43 -9.67 -14.09
N PHE A 237 -5.66 -9.78 -12.78
CA PHE A 237 -6.66 -10.72 -12.25
C PHE A 237 -8.06 -10.36 -12.74
N SER A 238 -8.89 -11.37 -12.98
CA SER A 238 -10.25 -11.19 -13.49
C SER A 238 -11.25 -12.16 -12.87
N GLY A 239 -12.52 -12.00 -13.20
CA GLY A 239 -13.62 -12.81 -12.68
C GLY A 239 -14.07 -12.38 -11.29
N ALA A 240 -14.99 -13.16 -10.71
CA ALA A 240 -15.55 -12.87 -9.40
C ALA A 240 -14.63 -13.29 -8.24
N LEU A 241 -14.72 -12.56 -7.13
CA LEU A 241 -14.09 -12.96 -5.88
C LEU A 241 -14.78 -14.24 -5.35
N PRO A 242 -14.07 -15.36 -5.14
CA PRO A 242 -14.69 -16.57 -4.64
C PRO A 242 -15.12 -16.39 -3.18
N SER A 243 -16.29 -16.93 -2.81
CA SER A 243 -16.79 -16.85 -1.43
C SER A 243 -15.84 -17.46 -0.39
N SER A 244 -14.98 -18.40 -0.82
CA SER A 244 -13.92 -19.01 -0.01
C SER A 244 -12.86 -18.03 0.49
N ILE A 245 -12.80 -16.79 -0.03
CA ILE A 245 -11.97 -15.73 0.53
C ILE A 245 -12.25 -15.53 2.04
N GLY A 246 -13.51 -15.73 2.46
CA GLY A 246 -13.92 -15.64 3.86
C GLY A 246 -13.32 -16.70 4.79
N ASN A 247 -12.62 -17.71 4.24
CA ASN A 247 -11.89 -18.70 5.04
C ASN A 247 -10.51 -18.21 5.50
N LEU A 248 -10.01 -17.10 4.94
CA LEU A 248 -8.69 -16.52 5.27
C LEU A 248 -8.74 -15.73 6.58
N THR A 249 -9.26 -16.30 7.65
CA THR A 249 -9.61 -15.62 8.92
C THR A 249 -8.44 -14.95 9.66
N ARG A 250 -7.19 -15.17 9.22
CA ARG A 250 -5.98 -14.52 9.74
C ARG A 250 -5.52 -13.34 8.88
N LEU A 251 -6.22 -13.03 7.80
CA LEU A 251 -5.82 -12.00 6.84
C LEU A 251 -5.90 -10.62 7.48
N GLU A 252 -4.80 -9.89 7.40
CA GLU A 252 -4.63 -8.52 7.93
C GLU A 252 -4.61 -7.50 6.79
N ILE A 253 -4.01 -7.85 5.65
CA ILE A 253 -3.84 -6.97 4.47
C ILE A 253 -4.32 -7.69 3.22
N LEU A 254 -5.23 -7.05 2.49
CA LEU A 254 -5.75 -7.52 1.21
C LEU A 254 -5.68 -6.41 0.16
N PHE A 255 -4.79 -6.54 -0.83
CA PHE A 255 -4.71 -5.65 -1.99
C PHE A 255 -5.06 -6.39 -3.27
N LEU A 256 -6.14 -5.96 -3.91
CA LEU A 256 -6.66 -6.45 -5.19
C LEU A 256 -6.82 -5.32 -6.22
N ASN A 257 -6.39 -4.11 -5.88
CA ASN A 257 -6.64 -2.93 -6.71
C ASN A 257 -5.94 -2.98 -8.08
N ASN A 258 -6.42 -2.18 -9.03
CA ASN A 258 -5.87 -2.09 -10.39
C ASN A 258 -5.87 -3.44 -11.12
N ASN A 259 -7.01 -4.12 -11.11
CA ASN A 259 -7.22 -5.39 -11.80
C ASN A 259 -8.52 -5.33 -12.62
N SER A 260 -8.97 -6.48 -13.11
CA SER A 260 -10.22 -6.64 -13.84
C SER A 260 -11.21 -7.54 -13.09
N PHE A 261 -11.17 -7.58 -11.76
CA PHE A 261 -12.16 -8.32 -10.96
C PHE A 261 -13.56 -7.78 -11.22
N SER A 262 -14.57 -8.65 -11.17
CA SER A 262 -15.96 -8.30 -11.49
C SER A 262 -16.97 -9.00 -10.57
N GLY A 263 -18.25 -8.70 -10.75
CA GLY A 263 -19.32 -9.25 -9.90
C GLY A 263 -19.37 -8.59 -8.52
N GLN A 264 -20.10 -9.21 -7.60
CA GLN A 264 -20.38 -8.62 -6.28
C GLN A 264 -19.27 -8.88 -5.26
N ILE A 265 -19.05 -7.90 -4.38
CA ILE A 265 -18.28 -8.10 -3.15
C ILE A 265 -19.02 -9.13 -2.30
N GLN A 266 -18.35 -10.23 -1.96
CA GLN A 266 -18.98 -11.35 -1.24
C GLN A 266 -19.24 -11.00 0.23
N ASN A 267 -20.42 -11.33 0.75
CA ASN A 267 -20.75 -11.18 2.17
C ASN A 267 -19.73 -11.85 3.11
N SER A 268 -19.10 -12.93 2.64
CA SER A 268 -18.08 -13.69 3.39
C SER A 268 -16.80 -12.89 3.66
N LEU A 269 -16.56 -11.76 2.97
CA LEU A 269 -15.45 -10.86 3.28
C LEU A 269 -15.59 -10.28 4.70
N GLY A 270 -16.83 -10.14 5.19
CA GLY A 270 -17.12 -9.75 6.59
C GLY A 270 -16.71 -10.77 7.65
N ASN A 271 -16.29 -11.98 7.28
CA ASN A 271 -15.76 -12.98 8.22
C ASN A 271 -14.30 -12.72 8.60
N LEU A 272 -13.60 -11.86 7.86
CA LEU A 272 -12.17 -11.63 7.97
C LEU A 272 -11.84 -10.60 9.07
N THR A 273 -12.28 -10.89 10.29
CA THR A 273 -12.25 -9.97 11.45
C THR A 273 -10.87 -9.46 11.88
N LYS A 274 -9.79 -9.98 11.28
CA LYS A 274 -8.39 -9.51 11.47
C LYS A 274 -7.93 -8.51 10.43
N LEU A 275 -8.75 -8.22 9.40
CA LEU A 275 -8.39 -7.27 8.35
C LEU A 275 -8.21 -5.88 8.93
N GLU A 276 -7.04 -5.31 8.69
CA GLU A 276 -6.71 -3.93 9.00
C GLU A 276 -6.80 -3.03 7.76
N THR A 277 -6.57 -3.58 6.56
CA THR A 277 -6.58 -2.81 5.32
C THR A 277 -7.10 -3.63 4.15
N ILE A 278 -8.06 -3.06 3.42
CA ILE A 278 -8.62 -3.60 2.18
C ILE A 278 -8.45 -2.54 1.08
N SER A 279 -7.84 -2.94 -0.03
CA SER A 279 -7.85 -2.21 -1.30
C SER A 279 -8.45 -3.10 -2.38
N ILE A 280 -9.56 -2.71 -2.97
CA ILE A 280 -10.09 -3.34 -4.19
C ILE A 280 -10.39 -2.31 -5.29
N SER A 281 -9.84 -1.10 -5.16
CA SER A 281 -10.08 0.01 -6.07
C SER A 281 -9.65 -0.26 -7.50
N SER A 282 -10.19 0.52 -8.45
CA SER A 282 -9.87 0.40 -9.88
C SER A 282 -10.08 -1.03 -10.40
N ASN A 283 -11.31 -1.52 -10.27
CA ASN A 283 -11.77 -2.82 -10.74
C ASN A 283 -13.19 -2.67 -11.37
N ASN A 284 -13.85 -3.78 -11.70
CA ASN A 284 -15.20 -3.81 -12.25
C ASN A 284 -16.20 -4.44 -11.26
N PHE A 285 -15.99 -4.31 -9.94
CA PHE A 285 -16.94 -4.80 -8.94
C PHE A 285 -18.28 -4.06 -9.05
N ASN A 286 -19.39 -4.76 -8.86
CA ASN A 286 -20.74 -4.22 -9.01
C ASN A 286 -21.67 -4.65 -7.87
N GLY A 287 -22.89 -4.10 -7.88
CA GLY A 287 -23.87 -4.31 -6.82
C GLY A 287 -23.52 -3.56 -5.53
N GLN A 288 -24.23 -3.91 -4.46
CA GLN A 288 -24.16 -3.19 -3.19
C GLN A 288 -22.95 -3.60 -2.35
N ILE A 289 -22.48 -2.68 -1.51
CA ILE A 289 -21.52 -3.02 -0.45
C ILE A 289 -22.22 -3.91 0.60
N PRO A 290 -21.68 -5.10 0.93
CA PRO A 290 -22.21 -5.93 2.02
C PRO A 290 -22.16 -5.22 3.37
N ALA A 291 -23.30 -5.19 4.07
CA ALA A 291 -23.36 -4.66 5.44
C ALA A 291 -22.44 -5.43 6.42
N SER A 292 -22.07 -6.67 6.09
CA SER A 292 -21.14 -7.50 6.87
C SER A 292 -19.72 -6.94 6.94
N LEU A 293 -19.32 -6.01 6.06
CA LEU A 293 -18.06 -5.27 6.21
C LEU A 293 -18.02 -4.42 7.48
N GLY A 294 -19.19 -4.06 8.02
CA GLY A 294 -19.30 -3.41 9.33
C GLY A 294 -18.87 -4.29 10.52
N ASN A 295 -18.66 -5.60 10.32
CA ASN A 295 -18.17 -6.51 11.37
C ASN A 295 -16.65 -6.44 11.57
N LEU A 296 -15.93 -5.75 10.68
CA LEU A 296 -14.47 -5.74 10.65
C LEU A 296 -13.91 -4.71 11.64
N ASN A 297 -14.01 -5.02 12.94
CA ASN A 297 -13.65 -4.11 14.03
C ASN A 297 -12.16 -3.72 14.13
N ASP A 298 -11.28 -4.41 13.40
CA ASP A 298 -9.85 -4.10 13.30
C ASP A 298 -9.53 -3.28 12.01
N LEU A 299 -10.51 -3.06 11.13
CA LEU A 299 -10.35 -2.42 9.83
C LEU A 299 -10.07 -0.93 9.98
N LYS A 300 -8.92 -0.50 9.48
CA LYS A 300 -8.46 0.90 9.51
C LYS A 300 -8.72 1.59 8.19
N ILE A 301 -8.60 0.86 7.08
CA ILE A 301 -8.75 1.42 5.73
C ILE A 301 -9.60 0.50 4.87
N LEU A 302 -10.59 1.12 4.24
CA LEU A 302 -11.42 0.52 3.22
C LEU A 302 -11.38 1.39 1.96
N ASP A 303 -10.73 0.88 0.91
CA ASP A 303 -10.71 1.50 -0.41
C ASP A 303 -11.46 0.64 -1.43
N LEU A 304 -12.61 1.15 -1.87
CA LEU A 304 -13.49 0.58 -2.90
C LEU A 304 -13.65 1.53 -4.10
N ALA A 305 -12.81 2.56 -4.21
CA ALA A 305 -12.95 3.60 -5.24
C ALA A 305 -12.81 3.04 -6.67
N ASP A 306 -13.29 3.77 -7.67
CA ASP A 306 -13.17 3.42 -9.09
C ASP A 306 -13.68 2.00 -9.41
N ASN A 307 -14.96 1.78 -9.13
CA ASN A 307 -15.66 0.52 -9.43
C ASN A 307 -17.05 0.81 -10.00
N ASN A 308 -17.88 -0.22 -10.17
CA ASN A 308 -19.27 -0.10 -10.59
C ASN A 308 -20.25 -0.42 -9.45
N LEU A 309 -19.87 -0.16 -8.20
CA LEU A 309 -20.70 -0.44 -7.02
C LEU A 309 -21.89 0.52 -6.95
N ASP A 310 -23.03 0.03 -6.47
CA ASP A 310 -24.29 0.76 -6.48
C ASP A 310 -25.09 0.63 -5.16
N GLY A 311 -26.30 1.19 -5.15
CA GLY A 311 -27.19 1.18 -4.01
C GLY A 311 -26.77 2.15 -2.91
N VAL A 312 -27.23 1.90 -1.68
CA VAL A 312 -27.00 2.76 -0.53
C VAL A 312 -25.75 2.31 0.23
N ILE A 313 -24.93 3.27 0.68
CA ILE A 313 -23.77 2.99 1.53
C ILE A 313 -24.26 2.45 2.88
N PRO A 314 -23.86 1.24 3.32
CA PRO A 314 -24.30 0.67 4.59
C PRO A 314 -23.87 1.54 5.78
N SER A 315 -24.82 1.88 6.64
CA SER A 315 -24.58 2.67 7.85
C SER A 315 -23.59 1.99 8.81
N SER A 316 -23.48 0.66 8.75
CA SER A 316 -22.56 -0.14 9.56
C SER A 316 -21.09 0.20 9.31
N LEU A 317 -20.71 0.69 8.12
CA LEU A 317 -19.33 1.12 7.83
C LEU A 317 -18.91 2.30 8.70
N PHE A 318 -19.82 3.24 8.94
CA PHE A 318 -19.54 4.43 9.75
C PHE A 318 -19.45 4.13 11.25
N THR A 319 -19.90 2.94 11.67
CA THR A 319 -19.84 2.47 13.06
C THR A 319 -18.62 1.60 13.38
N VAL A 320 -17.79 1.27 12.38
CA VAL A 320 -16.56 0.49 12.60
C VAL A 320 -15.59 1.31 13.47
N PRO A 321 -15.23 0.83 14.67
CA PRO A 321 -14.53 1.65 15.67
C PRO A 321 -13.09 2.02 15.27
N SER A 322 -12.44 1.18 14.47
CA SER A 322 -11.06 1.37 14.02
C SER A 322 -10.93 2.12 12.69
N LEU A 323 -12.04 2.35 11.97
CA LEU A 323 -11.99 2.84 10.60
C LEU A 323 -11.53 4.29 10.56
N ASN A 324 -10.39 4.53 9.93
CA ASN A 324 -9.77 5.84 9.76
C ASN A 324 -9.96 6.39 8.35
N VAL A 325 -10.02 5.52 7.34
CA VAL A 325 -10.08 5.92 5.93
C VAL A 325 -11.16 5.11 5.22
N LEU A 326 -12.10 5.82 4.61
CA LEU A 326 -13.14 5.26 3.77
C LEU A 326 -13.12 5.96 2.41
N LEU A 327 -12.72 5.24 1.37
CA LEU A 327 -12.66 5.72 -0.02
C LEU A 327 -13.65 4.94 -0.88
N LEU A 328 -14.67 5.64 -1.36
CA LEU A 328 -15.77 5.10 -2.16
C LEU A 328 -15.98 5.91 -3.46
N ALA A 329 -15.01 6.77 -3.81
CA ALA A 329 -15.11 7.66 -4.94
C ALA A 329 -15.30 6.92 -6.28
N SER A 330 -15.84 7.60 -7.29
CA SER A 330 -16.00 7.06 -8.65
C SER A 330 -16.75 5.73 -8.69
N ASN A 331 -17.98 5.74 -8.16
CA ASN A 331 -18.89 4.60 -8.15
C ASN A 331 -20.30 5.07 -8.56
N GLN A 332 -21.33 4.25 -8.30
CA GLN A 332 -22.72 4.53 -8.62
C GLN A 332 -23.61 4.55 -7.37
N PHE A 333 -23.05 4.91 -6.19
CA PHE A 333 -23.81 4.96 -4.94
C PHE A 333 -24.90 6.02 -4.99
N THR A 334 -26.06 5.70 -4.42
CA THR A 334 -27.28 6.51 -4.47
C THR A 334 -27.89 6.67 -3.08
N GLY A 335 -28.85 7.59 -2.98
CA GLY A 335 -29.61 7.83 -1.76
C GLY A 335 -28.85 8.65 -0.73
N PRO A 336 -29.49 8.93 0.41
CA PRO A 336 -28.93 9.79 1.43
C PRO A 336 -27.86 9.09 2.27
N LEU A 337 -26.97 9.90 2.85
CA LEU A 337 -26.05 9.42 3.88
C LEU A 337 -26.82 9.17 5.19
N ILE A 338 -27.23 7.92 5.42
CA ILE A 338 -27.91 7.52 6.65
C ILE A 338 -26.88 7.15 7.72
N ILE A 339 -26.42 8.15 8.46
CA ILE A 339 -25.40 8.00 9.51
C ILE A 339 -26.04 8.31 10.87
N GLN A 340 -26.04 7.32 11.77
CA GLN A 340 -26.44 7.53 13.17
C GLN A 340 -25.37 8.37 13.89
N ASN A 341 -25.62 8.83 15.12
CA ASN A 341 -24.64 9.65 15.83
C ASN A 341 -23.31 8.88 16.02
N ILE A 342 -22.26 9.29 15.30
CA ILE A 342 -20.94 8.63 15.21
C ILE A 342 -19.94 9.19 16.22
N SER A 343 -20.38 9.57 17.41
CA SER A 343 -19.53 10.21 18.44
C SER A 343 -18.28 9.40 18.84
N SER A 344 -18.21 8.09 18.54
CA SER A 344 -17.06 7.22 18.78
C SER A 344 -16.20 6.91 17.54
N SER A 345 -16.57 7.42 16.36
CA SER A 345 -15.85 7.13 15.11
C SER A 345 -14.44 7.73 15.12
N GLN A 346 -13.50 6.99 14.54
CA GLN A 346 -12.11 7.41 14.32
C GLN A 346 -11.87 7.84 12.87
N LEU A 347 -12.94 8.05 12.08
CA LEU A 347 -12.84 8.35 10.66
C LEU A 347 -12.16 9.71 10.47
N GLU A 348 -11.05 9.71 9.73
CA GLU A 348 -10.24 10.90 9.44
C GLU A 348 -10.34 11.31 7.97
N ILE A 349 -10.51 10.34 7.07
CA ILE A 349 -10.61 10.58 5.63
C ILE A 349 -11.89 9.91 5.13
N LEU A 350 -12.76 10.73 4.54
CA LEU A 350 -13.96 10.27 3.85
C LEU A 350 -13.96 10.84 2.44
N ASP A 351 -13.84 9.95 1.46
CA ASP A 351 -13.97 10.30 0.05
C ASP A 351 -15.14 9.54 -0.58
N LEU A 352 -16.17 10.30 -0.95
CA LEU A 352 -17.38 9.84 -1.61
C LEU A 352 -17.56 10.51 -2.99
N GLY A 353 -16.49 11.10 -3.54
CA GLY A 353 -16.54 11.87 -4.78
C GLY A 353 -17.08 11.08 -5.98
N GLU A 354 -17.58 11.74 -7.01
CA GLU A 354 -18.01 11.12 -8.28
C GLU A 354 -18.98 9.93 -8.07
N ASN A 355 -20.12 10.22 -7.46
CA ASN A 355 -21.19 9.25 -7.17
C ASN A 355 -22.57 9.88 -7.48
N LYS A 356 -23.66 9.26 -7.04
CA LYS A 356 -25.04 9.74 -7.23
C LYS A 356 -25.75 9.99 -5.89
N LEU A 357 -25.00 10.25 -4.82
CA LEU A 357 -25.53 10.46 -3.47
C LEU A 357 -26.36 11.74 -3.41
N ASP A 358 -27.43 11.76 -2.62
CA ASP A 358 -28.36 12.88 -2.55
C ASP A 358 -28.78 13.24 -1.12
N GLY A 359 -29.71 14.19 -1.00
CA GLY A 359 -30.26 14.63 0.27
C GLY A 359 -29.30 15.46 1.11
N ARG A 360 -29.39 15.30 2.43
CA ARG A 360 -28.70 16.15 3.41
C ARG A 360 -27.41 15.51 3.92
N ILE A 361 -26.34 16.29 4.05
CA ILE A 361 -25.16 15.89 4.82
C ILE A 361 -25.55 15.68 6.31
N PRO A 362 -25.19 14.55 6.94
CA PRO A 362 -25.40 14.34 8.36
C PRO A 362 -24.63 15.37 9.20
N ARG A 363 -25.34 16.04 10.12
CA ARG A 363 -24.79 17.09 10.99
C ARG A 363 -23.53 16.69 11.77
N TRP A 364 -23.41 15.41 12.08
CA TRP A 364 -22.34 14.84 12.92
C TRP A 364 -21.12 14.38 12.12
N LEU A 365 -21.17 14.44 10.78
CA LEU A 365 -20.15 13.84 9.90
C LEU A 365 -18.75 14.40 10.13
N GLY A 366 -18.65 15.69 10.47
CA GLY A 366 -17.38 16.41 10.60
C GLY A 366 -16.66 16.24 11.94
N SER A 367 -17.13 15.38 12.85
CA SER A 367 -16.62 15.33 14.23
C SER A 367 -15.16 14.91 14.37
N SER A 368 -14.67 14.04 13.48
CA SER A 368 -13.30 13.50 13.53
C SER A 368 -12.51 13.71 12.24
N LEU A 369 -13.15 14.23 11.19
CA LEU A 369 -12.59 14.30 9.84
C LEU A 369 -11.46 15.34 9.70
N GLN A 370 -10.47 14.95 8.91
CA GLN A 370 -9.40 15.80 8.38
C GLN A 370 -9.61 16.07 6.89
N ILE A 371 -10.16 15.10 6.16
CA ILE A 371 -10.43 15.19 4.72
C ILE A 371 -11.87 14.75 4.49
N LEU A 372 -12.66 15.63 3.89
CA LEU A 372 -13.99 15.35 3.40
C LEU A 372 -14.06 15.70 1.92
N ASN A 373 -14.24 14.69 1.08
CA ASN A 373 -14.50 14.86 -0.35
C ASN A 373 -15.89 14.30 -0.66
N LEU A 374 -16.81 15.16 -1.06
CA LEU A 374 -18.15 14.82 -1.51
C LEU A 374 -18.38 15.30 -2.95
N GLN A 375 -17.33 15.62 -3.70
CA GLN A 375 -17.48 16.25 -5.02
C GLN A 375 -18.30 15.40 -5.99
N GLY A 376 -18.90 16.00 -7.02
CA GLY A 376 -19.47 15.21 -8.13
C GLY A 376 -20.61 14.30 -7.68
N ASN A 377 -21.57 14.84 -6.91
CA ASN A 377 -22.73 14.10 -6.38
C ASN A 377 -24.04 14.90 -6.63
N ASN A 378 -25.16 14.41 -6.10
CA ASN A 378 -26.49 15.02 -6.23
C ASN A 378 -26.97 15.68 -4.91
N PHE A 379 -26.08 16.02 -3.98
CA PHE A 379 -26.49 16.65 -2.73
C PHE A 379 -27.14 18.01 -3.03
N ASN A 380 -28.38 18.21 -2.57
CA ASN A 380 -29.23 19.34 -2.98
C ASN A 380 -29.76 20.21 -1.83
N GLU A 381 -29.39 19.88 -0.60
CA GLU A 381 -29.79 20.61 0.61
C GLU A 381 -28.76 21.66 1.03
N SER A 382 -29.01 22.39 2.12
CA SER A 382 -27.99 23.30 2.68
C SER A 382 -26.84 22.55 3.37
N ILE A 383 -25.61 23.04 3.23
CA ILE A 383 -24.46 22.56 4.00
C ILE A 383 -24.74 22.83 5.50
N PRO A 384 -24.74 21.80 6.37
CA PRO A 384 -25.12 21.98 7.76
C PRO A 384 -24.04 22.73 8.53
N HIS A 385 -24.46 23.69 9.37
CA HIS A 385 -23.56 24.43 10.26
C HIS A 385 -22.76 23.48 11.16
N GLU A 386 -23.41 22.42 11.63
CA GLU A 386 -22.84 21.45 12.57
C GLU A 386 -21.65 20.67 12.01
N LEU A 387 -21.54 20.59 10.68
CA LEU A 387 -20.41 19.94 9.98
C LEU A 387 -19.06 20.51 10.41
N PHE A 388 -19.02 21.79 10.75
CA PHE A 388 -17.79 22.49 11.12
C PHE A 388 -17.72 22.91 12.59
N THR A 389 -18.78 22.70 13.39
CA THR A 389 -18.78 23.07 14.81
C THR A 389 -18.37 21.96 15.77
N TYR A 390 -18.51 20.69 15.37
CA TYR A 390 -18.25 19.59 16.29
C TYR A 390 -16.75 19.56 16.67
N GLY A 391 -16.47 19.67 17.97
CA GLY A 391 -15.09 19.77 18.48
C GLY A 391 -14.49 21.19 18.45
N SER A 392 -15.32 22.25 18.59
CA SER A 392 -15.02 23.68 18.39
C SER A 392 -13.75 24.28 19.03
N MET A 393 -12.98 23.56 19.85
CA MET A 393 -11.64 24.01 20.25
C MET A 393 -10.52 23.46 19.35
N HIS A 394 -10.74 22.36 18.60
CA HIS A 394 -9.74 21.71 17.73
C HIS A 394 -10.37 20.99 16.51
N ASN A 395 -11.16 21.69 15.69
CA ASN A 395 -11.57 21.14 14.38
C ASN A 395 -10.32 20.69 13.59
N LYS A 396 -10.36 19.46 13.07
CA LYS A 396 -9.20 18.82 12.42
C LYS A 396 -9.21 18.94 10.89
N MET A 397 -10.28 19.48 10.31
CA MET A 397 -10.47 19.60 8.86
C MET A 397 -9.31 20.36 8.21
N ARG A 398 -8.79 19.76 7.14
CA ARG A 398 -7.71 20.30 6.30
C ARG A 398 -8.17 20.42 4.85
N VAL A 399 -8.95 19.46 4.37
CA VAL A 399 -9.44 19.42 2.99
C VAL A 399 -10.95 19.24 3.02
N VAL A 400 -11.66 20.16 2.38
CA VAL A 400 -13.10 20.08 2.17
C VAL A 400 -13.38 20.34 0.70
N ASP A 401 -13.81 19.30 -0.01
CA ASP A 401 -14.30 19.42 -1.38
C ASP A 401 -15.77 19.02 -1.43
N LEU A 402 -16.62 20.00 -1.73
CA LEU A 402 -18.07 19.85 -1.89
C LEU A 402 -18.50 20.26 -3.30
N SER A 403 -17.55 20.36 -4.24
CA SER A 403 -17.82 20.90 -5.57
C SER A 403 -18.69 19.97 -6.42
N HIS A 404 -19.20 20.46 -7.55
CA HIS A 404 -19.96 19.65 -8.51
C HIS A 404 -21.15 18.91 -7.86
N ASN A 405 -21.97 19.68 -7.14
CA ASN A 405 -23.16 19.20 -6.45
C ASN A 405 -24.34 20.14 -6.71
N GLN A 406 -25.42 20.00 -5.95
CA GLN A 406 -26.61 20.86 -6.03
C GLN A 406 -26.86 21.60 -4.71
N PHE A 407 -25.85 21.75 -3.85
CA PHE A 407 -26.02 22.34 -2.51
C PHE A 407 -26.70 23.71 -2.61
N GLN A 408 -27.59 24.02 -1.67
CA GLN A 408 -28.36 25.27 -1.63
C GLN A 408 -28.04 26.09 -0.37
N GLY A 409 -28.60 27.30 -0.25
CA GLY A 409 -28.49 28.11 0.97
C GLY A 409 -27.16 28.86 1.11
N ARG A 410 -26.75 29.16 2.35
CA ARG A 410 -25.53 29.95 2.65
C ARG A 410 -24.37 29.04 3.02
N VAL A 411 -23.15 29.47 2.71
CA VAL A 411 -21.94 28.86 3.28
C VAL A 411 -21.97 29.02 4.81
N PRO A 412 -21.79 27.95 5.61
CA PRO A 412 -21.94 28.07 7.06
C PRO A 412 -20.83 28.89 7.72
N GLN A 413 -21.21 29.82 8.59
CA GLN A 413 -20.25 30.63 9.35
C GLN A 413 -19.32 29.80 10.23
N SER A 414 -19.74 28.60 10.65
CA SER A 414 -18.93 27.66 11.43
C SER A 414 -17.65 27.21 10.72
N LEU A 415 -17.53 27.43 9.42
CA LEU A 415 -16.29 27.19 8.67
C LEU A 415 -15.09 27.98 9.23
N ILE A 416 -15.35 29.09 9.92
CA ILE A 416 -14.34 29.87 10.67
C ILE A 416 -13.61 29.03 11.73
N ASN A 417 -14.24 27.96 12.23
CA ASN A 417 -13.65 27.08 13.24
C ASN A 417 -12.62 26.11 12.65
N CYS A 418 -12.55 25.95 11.32
CA CYS A 418 -11.59 25.09 10.63
C CYS A 418 -10.21 25.78 10.53
N SER A 419 -9.55 26.07 11.65
CA SER A 419 -8.26 26.78 11.67
C SER A 419 -7.11 26.05 10.95
N LYS A 420 -7.23 24.73 10.75
CA LYS A 420 -6.28 23.87 10.02
C LYS A 420 -6.59 23.70 8.53
N LEU A 421 -7.62 24.37 8.01
CA LEU A 421 -8.04 24.25 6.62
C LEU A 421 -6.90 24.67 5.68
N GLN A 422 -6.67 23.85 4.66
CA GLN A 422 -5.64 24.02 3.63
C GLN A 422 -6.30 24.13 2.24
N ILE A 423 -7.37 23.37 2.03
CA ILE A 423 -8.12 23.31 0.77
C ILE A 423 -9.60 23.44 1.08
N LEU A 424 -10.25 24.39 0.40
CA LEU A 424 -11.70 24.54 0.35
C LEU A 424 -12.15 24.68 -1.10
N ASN A 425 -12.96 23.73 -1.56
CA ASN A 425 -13.57 23.76 -2.88
C ASN A 425 -15.10 23.65 -2.76
N LEU A 426 -15.80 24.71 -3.15
CA LEU A 426 -17.26 24.79 -3.16
C LEU A 426 -17.82 25.03 -4.57
N GLY A 427 -16.97 24.96 -5.61
CA GLY A 427 -17.33 25.31 -6.99
C GLY A 427 -18.46 24.45 -7.55
N HIS A 428 -19.09 24.90 -8.63
CA HIS A 428 -20.09 24.11 -9.38
C HIS A 428 -21.24 23.54 -8.51
N ASN A 429 -21.85 24.39 -7.69
CA ASN A 429 -23.06 24.07 -6.92
C ASN A 429 -24.26 24.94 -7.30
N GLN A 430 -25.47 24.50 -6.94
CA GLN A 430 -26.70 25.29 -7.05
C GLN A 430 -26.93 26.21 -5.84
N ILE A 431 -25.84 26.67 -5.21
CA ILE A 431 -25.91 27.53 -4.03
C ILE A 431 -26.64 28.79 -4.48
N ASN A 432 -27.92 28.90 -4.07
CA ASN A 432 -28.80 29.95 -4.54
C ASN A 432 -28.33 31.29 -4.02
N LEU A 433 -27.74 32.07 -4.93
CA LEU A 433 -27.36 33.46 -4.74
C LEU A 433 -28.22 34.42 -5.58
N SER A 434 -29.20 33.92 -6.34
CA SER A 434 -30.23 34.73 -7.00
C SER A 434 -31.47 34.86 -6.12
N PHE A 435 -31.26 35.55 -5.00
CA PHE A 435 -32.00 36.72 -4.50
C PHE A 435 -31.06 37.53 -3.58
N ASN A 436 -29.73 37.49 -3.79
CA ASN A 436 -28.80 38.18 -2.89
C ASN A 436 -27.55 38.84 -3.51
N ASN A 437 -27.33 38.80 -4.84
CA ASN A 437 -26.44 39.79 -5.49
C ASN A 437 -25.06 39.93 -4.81
N PHE A 438 -24.35 38.83 -4.50
CA PHE A 438 -23.15 38.90 -3.65
C PHE A 438 -22.14 39.91 -4.18
N ASN A 439 -22.11 41.02 -3.48
CA ASN A 439 -21.23 42.15 -3.57
C ASN A 439 -20.86 42.48 -2.11
N GLY A 440 -19.86 43.32 -1.91
CA GLY A 440 -19.22 43.52 -0.62
C GLY A 440 -18.04 42.58 -0.38
N SER A 441 -17.21 43.00 0.57
CA SER A 441 -15.94 42.38 0.91
C SER A 441 -16.13 40.95 1.43
N LEU A 442 -15.26 40.02 1.01
CA LEU A 442 -15.10 38.75 1.72
C LEU A 442 -14.78 39.02 3.20
N PRO A 443 -15.42 38.32 4.17
CA PRO A 443 -15.11 38.52 5.58
C PRO A 443 -13.63 38.21 5.86
N SER A 444 -12.86 39.24 6.23
CA SER A 444 -11.43 39.12 6.51
C SER A 444 -11.15 38.11 7.62
N GLU A 445 -12.11 37.88 8.52
CA GLU A 445 -12.04 36.91 9.60
C GLU A 445 -11.80 35.47 9.13
N TYR A 446 -12.29 35.06 7.95
CA TYR A 446 -11.98 33.74 7.39
C TYR A 446 -10.48 33.62 7.08
N PHE A 447 -9.92 34.60 6.39
CA PHE A 447 -8.50 34.63 6.03
C PHE A 447 -7.59 34.83 7.24
N ARG A 448 -8.03 35.55 8.28
CA ARG A 448 -7.31 35.69 9.55
C ARG A 448 -7.20 34.36 10.30
N ASN A 449 -8.27 33.56 10.31
CA ASN A 449 -8.31 32.34 11.10
C ASN A 449 -7.71 31.12 10.40
N TRP A 450 -7.62 31.11 9.06
CA TRP A 450 -6.98 30.06 8.28
C TRP A 450 -5.45 30.19 8.25
N GLY A 451 -4.82 30.31 9.42
CA GLY A 451 -3.37 30.51 9.57
C GLY A 451 -2.51 29.37 9.02
N TYR A 452 -3.08 28.20 8.73
CA TYR A 452 -2.37 27.14 7.98
C TYR A 452 -2.27 27.47 6.49
N MET A 453 -3.17 28.26 5.91
CA MET A 453 -3.09 28.68 4.50
C MET A 453 -1.97 29.70 4.25
N SER A 454 -1.54 30.45 5.27
CA SER A 454 -0.50 31.48 5.16
C SER A 454 0.93 30.98 5.41
N LYS A 455 1.11 29.76 5.92
CA LYS A 455 2.44 29.17 6.16
C LYS A 455 3.06 28.68 4.86
N ALA A 456 4.34 28.98 4.61
CA ALA A 456 5.10 28.27 3.59
C ALA A 456 5.21 26.78 3.97
N PRO A 457 5.22 25.85 3.01
CA PRO A 457 5.38 24.43 3.32
C PRO A 457 6.76 24.18 3.93
N ASP A 458 6.80 23.75 5.19
CA ASP A 458 8.04 23.27 5.81
C ASP A 458 8.37 21.88 5.26
N GLY A 459 9.66 21.61 5.02
CA GLY A 459 10.14 20.35 4.44
C GLY A 459 9.76 19.07 5.21
N ASN A 460 9.28 19.19 6.44
CA ASN A 460 8.76 18.08 7.25
C ASN A 460 7.27 17.77 7.04
N GLU A 461 6.46 18.70 6.49
CA GLU A 461 5.03 18.46 6.21
C GLU A 461 4.80 17.60 4.95
N LEU A 462 5.81 17.49 4.10
CA LEU A 462 5.88 16.56 2.95
C LEU A 462 5.71 15.09 3.36
N ASN A 463 5.92 14.79 4.65
CA ASN A 463 5.86 13.45 5.22
C ASN A 463 4.59 13.22 6.04
N MET A 464 3.41 13.56 5.51
CA MET A 464 2.16 12.92 5.94
C MET A 464 2.17 11.44 5.49
N THR A 465 3.08 10.66 6.08
CA THR A 465 3.09 9.21 5.97
C THR A 465 2.07 8.68 6.95
N TYR A 466 0.78 8.71 6.57
CA TYR A 466 -0.25 7.93 7.27
C TYR A 466 0.01 6.41 7.21
N PHE A 467 1.11 5.97 6.57
CA PHE A 467 1.51 4.57 6.41
C PHE A 467 2.99 4.23 6.64
N SER A 468 3.81 5.05 7.31
CA SER A 468 5.19 4.63 7.64
C SER A 468 5.29 3.74 8.89
N LYS A 469 4.19 3.43 9.58
CA LYS A 469 4.16 2.55 10.76
C LYS A 469 3.34 1.28 10.52
N TYR A 470 3.65 0.54 9.46
CA TYR A 470 3.44 -0.91 9.56
C TYR A 470 4.54 -1.48 10.47
N LYS A 471 4.17 -2.41 11.36
CA LYS A 471 5.14 -3.36 11.93
C LYS A 471 6.01 -3.84 10.77
N GLU A 472 7.31 -3.61 10.88
CA GLU A 472 8.32 -3.98 9.89
C GLU A 472 8.06 -5.38 9.32
N VAL A 473 7.34 -5.47 8.20
CA VAL A 473 7.56 -6.53 7.24
C VAL A 473 8.84 -6.10 6.55
N PRO A 474 9.97 -6.82 6.74
CA PRO A 474 11.22 -6.36 6.16
C PRO A 474 11.06 -6.33 4.64
N ASN A 475 11.14 -5.12 4.07
CA ASN A 475 11.41 -4.78 2.66
C ASN A 475 10.31 -4.17 1.76
N GLN A 476 9.09 -3.82 2.19
CA GLN A 476 8.22 -3.00 1.33
C GLN A 476 7.38 -2.00 2.14
N SER A 477 7.51 -0.71 1.82
CA SER A 477 6.59 0.34 2.28
C SER A 477 5.48 0.50 1.24
N TYR A 478 4.30 0.00 1.53
CA TYR A 478 3.12 0.29 0.69
C TYR A 478 2.62 1.68 1.05
N ALA A 479 2.96 2.67 0.22
CA ALA A 479 2.43 4.01 0.34
C ALA A 479 1.14 4.09 -0.48
N TYR A 480 0.00 4.17 0.20
CA TYR A 480 -1.22 4.64 -0.43
C TYR A 480 -1.01 6.07 -0.91
N LYS A 481 -1.32 6.30 -2.18
CA LYS A 481 -1.26 7.62 -2.82
C LYS A 481 -2.70 8.09 -2.99
N TYR A 482 -3.18 8.94 -2.09
CA TYR A 482 -4.45 9.64 -2.29
C TYR A 482 -4.28 10.62 -3.45
N SER A 483 -5.14 10.58 -4.45
CA SER A 483 -5.32 11.71 -5.36
C SER A 483 -6.61 12.47 -5.03
N VAL A 484 -6.59 13.78 -5.24
CA VAL A 484 -7.80 14.60 -5.28
C VAL A 484 -7.79 15.28 -6.64
N SER A 485 -8.84 15.09 -7.43
CA SER A 485 -9.02 15.85 -8.67
C SER A 485 -9.54 17.23 -8.32
N MET A 486 -8.87 18.28 -8.80
CA MET A 486 -9.30 19.67 -8.67
C MET A 486 -9.40 20.31 -10.04
N MET A 487 -10.36 21.21 -10.22
CA MET A 487 -10.43 22.02 -11.42
C MET A 487 -9.74 23.36 -11.18
N ASN A 488 -8.72 23.68 -11.98
CA ASN A 488 -8.05 24.98 -11.96
C ASN A 488 -8.22 25.65 -13.33
N LYS A 489 -8.98 26.75 -13.38
CA LYS A 489 -9.24 27.52 -14.62
C LYS A 489 -9.73 26.66 -15.80
N GLY A 490 -10.61 25.70 -15.52
CA GLY A 490 -11.16 24.79 -16.55
C GLY A 490 -10.25 23.63 -16.94
N SER A 491 -9.07 23.48 -16.31
CA SER A 491 -8.24 22.28 -16.41
C SER A 491 -8.44 21.41 -15.19
N GLU A 492 -8.80 20.14 -15.41
CA GLU A 492 -8.75 19.13 -14.35
C GLU A 492 -7.28 18.84 -14.00
N MET A 493 -6.99 18.78 -12.70
CA MET A 493 -5.68 18.56 -12.13
C MET A 493 -5.80 17.52 -11.03
N GLU A 494 -5.21 16.35 -11.27
CA GLU A 494 -5.17 15.27 -10.31
C GLU A 494 -3.97 15.47 -9.36
N LEU A 495 -4.24 15.75 -8.08
CA LEU A 495 -3.22 15.99 -7.06
C LEU A 495 -2.73 14.69 -6.43
N TRP A 496 -1.64 14.15 -6.97
CA TRP A 496 -0.99 12.94 -6.47
C TRP A 496 -0.37 13.15 -5.08
N LYS A 497 -0.89 12.41 -4.08
CA LYS A 497 -0.72 12.62 -2.65
C LYS A 497 -1.42 13.92 -2.25
N ALA A 498 -2.26 13.89 -1.22
CA ALA A 498 -2.68 15.10 -0.50
C ALA A 498 -1.44 15.73 0.17
N LEU A 499 -0.56 16.30 -0.65
CA LEU A 499 0.58 17.08 -0.26
C LEU A 499 -0.01 18.34 0.35
N THR A 500 0.30 18.54 1.61
CA THR A 500 0.15 19.83 2.32
C THR A 500 0.84 21.01 1.61
N LEU A 501 1.57 20.75 0.51
CA LEU A 501 2.17 21.74 -0.38
C LEU A 501 1.15 22.56 -1.17
N PHE A 502 -0.03 21.99 -1.50
CA PHE A 502 -1.01 22.69 -2.32
C PHE A 502 -2.13 23.25 -1.44
N LYS A 503 -2.20 24.58 -1.40
CA LYS A 503 -3.23 25.35 -0.69
C LYS A 503 -4.04 26.09 -1.73
N SER A 504 -5.35 25.89 -1.73
CA SER A 504 -6.25 26.50 -2.70
C SER A 504 -7.58 26.85 -2.04
N ILE A 505 -8.14 27.97 -2.48
CA ILE A 505 -9.53 28.33 -2.21
C ILE A 505 -10.12 28.59 -3.59
N ASP A 506 -11.08 27.76 -3.99
CA ASP A 506 -11.85 28.03 -5.21
C ASP A 506 -13.20 28.64 -4.84
N LEU A 507 -13.35 29.93 -5.17
CA LEU A 507 -14.58 30.70 -5.09
C LEU A 507 -15.03 31.18 -6.48
N SER A 508 -14.56 30.54 -7.55
CA SER A 508 -14.88 30.93 -8.93
C SER A 508 -16.40 30.89 -9.20
N ASN A 509 -16.84 31.71 -10.16
CA ASN A 509 -18.25 31.92 -10.52
C ASN A 509 -19.12 32.66 -9.45
N ASN A 510 -18.57 33.65 -8.72
CA ASN A 510 -19.27 34.57 -7.78
C ASN A 510 -19.21 36.07 -8.22
N ARG A 511 -19.88 37.02 -7.51
CA ARG A 511 -19.99 38.47 -7.87
C ARG A 511 -19.28 39.48 -6.90
N PHE A 512 -18.31 39.06 -6.08
CA PHE A 512 -17.67 39.90 -5.03
C PHE A 512 -17.26 41.33 -5.48
N ASP A 513 -17.42 42.32 -4.60
CA ASP A 513 -16.91 43.70 -4.78
C ASP A 513 -16.17 44.19 -3.51
N GLY A 514 -15.53 45.37 -3.59
CA GLY A 514 -14.76 45.92 -2.47
C GLY A 514 -13.40 45.25 -2.27
N GLU A 515 -12.60 45.81 -1.37
CA GLU A 515 -11.27 45.28 -1.07
C GLU A 515 -11.37 44.03 -0.18
N ILE A 516 -10.50 43.04 -0.41
CA ILE A 516 -10.19 42.03 0.61
C ILE A 516 -9.51 42.80 1.73
N GLN A 517 -10.24 43.11 2.81
CA GLN A 517 -9.69 43.92 3.90
C GLN A 517 -8.43 43.25 4.45
N VAL A 518 -7.29 43.88 4.16
CA VAL A 518 -5.99 43.51 4.73
C VAL A 518 -6.01 43.94 6.19
N ALA A 519 -5.69 43.02 7.08
CA ALA A 519 -5.23 43.35 8.41
C ALA A 519 -3.92 42.62 8.66
#